data_AF-A0A5J4RGF8-F1
#
_entry.id   AF-A0A5J4RGF8-F1
#
_cell.length_a   1.000
_cell.length_b   1.000
_cell.length_c   1.000
_cell.angle_alpha   90.00
_cell.angle_beta   90.00
_cell.angle_gamma   90.00
#
_symmetry.space_group_name_H-M   'P 1'
#
loop_
_entity.id
_entity.type
_entity.pdbx_description
1 polymer ?
#
loop_
_entity_poly.entity_id
_entity_poly.type
_entity_poly.pdbx_seq_one_letter_code
_entity_poly.pdbx_strand_id
1 'polypeptide(L)'
;QLKSSVIIDELPTIYFRGLDNLIATARSNKVAVCLGFQDFSQLKRDYGDKEAAVVMNTVGNIFSGQVVGESAKNLSERFGKVLQKRQSMTINRQDTSTSISTQLDNLIPASKISNLTQGMFVGSVSDNFDERIEQKIFHAEIVVDNEKVAAETKAYRKMPVIAEFTDDEGNDVMQQVIEHNYNQIKVDVKQIVADELRRIAEDPELQHLIKKEG
;
A
#
# COMPACT_ATOMS: atom_id res chain seq x y z
N GLN A 1 1.85 20.55 13.55
CA GLN A 1 1.31 19.39 12.82
C GLN A 1 1.55 18.13 13.64
N LEU A 2 0.48 17.40 13.98
CA LEU A 2 0.55 16.15 14.73
C LEU A 2 1.12 15.04 13.87
N LYS A 3 1.76 14.05 14.49
CA LYS A 3 2.17 12.82 13.81
C LYS A 3 0.92 11.98 13.57
N SER A 4 0.72 11.52 12.35
CA SER A 4 -0.45 10.71 11.96
C SER A 4 -0.02 9.47 11.21
N SER A 5 -0.88 8.45 11.16
CA SER A 5 -0.62 7.24 10.37
C SER A 5 -1.85 6.84 9.57
N VAL A 6 -1.60 6.38 8.34
CA VAL A 6 -2.58 5.75 7.46
C VAL A 6 -2.15 4.31 7.28
N ILE A 7 -2.98 3.38 7.73
CA ILE A 7 -2.70 1.93 7.67
C ILE A 7 -3.85 1.30 6.87
N ILE A 8 -3.50 0.63 5.78
CA ILE A 8 -4.44 -0.04 4.88
C ILE A 8 -3.97 -1.48 4.76
N ASP A 9 -4.75 -2.43 5.27
CA ASP A 9 -4.38 -3.85 5.31
C ASP A 9 -4.50 -4.52 3.92
N GLU A 10 -5.50 -4.14 3.14
CA GLU A 10 -5.69 -4.65 1.77
C GLU A 10 -6.06 -3.49 0.83
N LEU A 11 -5.04 -2.86 0.26
CA LEU A 11 -5.20 -1.69 -0.60
C LEU A 11 -6.10 -1.91 -1.83
N PRO A 12 -6.00 -3.05 -2.56
CA PRO A 12 -6.96 -3.46 -3.58
C PRO A 12 -8.45 -3.44 -3.20
N THR A 13 -8.82 -3.56 -1.91
CA THR A 13 -10.24 -3.58 -1.52
C THR A 13 -10.90 -2.21 -1.53
N ILE A 14 -10.12 -1.14 -1.57
CA ILE A 14 -10.62 0.24 -1.56
C ILE A 14 -9.95 1.04 -2.67
N TYR A 15 -10.74 1.80 -3.42
CA TYR A 15 -10.18 2.74 -4.38
C TYR A 15 -9.82 4.05 -3.65
N PHE A 16 -8.52 4.28 -3.44
CA PHE A 16 -8.02 5.50 -2.80
C PHE A 16 -7.50 6.49 -3.86
N ARG A 17 -8.37 7.40 -4.29
CA ARG A 17 -7.98 8.44 -5.24
C ARG A 17 -6.93 9.37 -4.65
N GLY A 18 -5.80 9.55 -5.34
CA GLY A 18 -4.71 10.43 -4.90
C GLY A 18 -3.74 9.80 -3.89
N LEU A 19 -3.68 8.47 -3.83
CA LEU A 19 -2.72 7.73 -3.01
C LEU A 19 -1.27 8.11 -3.32
N ASP A 20 -0.96 8.29 -4.60
CA ASP A 20 0.33 8.77 -5.10
C ASP A 20 0.74 10.13 -4.47
N ASN A 21 -0.20 11.09 -4.44
CA ASN A 21 0.00 12.40 -3.83
C ASN A 21 0.14 12.32 -2.31
N LEU A 22 -0.65 11.46 -1.66
CA LEU A 22 -0.53 11.21 -0.22
C LEU A 22 0.87 10.68 0.11
N ILE A 23 1.35 9.67 -0.61
CA ILE A 23 2.69 9.08 -0.40
C ILE A 23 3.78 10.11 -0.67
N ALA A 24 3.68 10.89 -1.76
CA ALA A 24 4.66 11.90 -2.12
C ALA A 24 4.78 13.03 -1.08
N THR A 25 3.67 13.40 -0.43
CA THR A 25 3.63 14.48 0.57
C THR A 25 3.59 13.99 2.01
N ALA A 26 3.59 12.67 2.25
CA ALA A 26 3.47 12.08 3.58
C ALA A 26 4.57 12.58 4.52
N ARG A 27 5.81 12.68 4.01
CA ARG A 27 6.98 13.11 4.80
C ARG A 27 6.83 14.53 5.33
N SER A 28 6.45 15.50 4.49
CA SER A 28 6.29 16.90 4.91
C SER A 28 5.14 17.06 5.90
N ASN A 29 4.09 16.24 5.75
CA ASN A 29 2.93 16.23 6.63
C ASN A 29 3.11 15.37 7.90
N LYS A 30 4.28 14.77 8.13
CA LYS A 30 4.55 13.85 9.24
C LYS A 30 3.54 12.69 9.33
N VAL A 31 3.14 12.19 8.16
CA VAL A 31 2.24 11.04 8.00
C VAL A 31 3.06 9.80 7.70
N ALA A 32 2.81 8.72 8.44
CA ALA A 32 3.35 7.40 8.16
C ALA A 32 2.31 6.57 7.40
N VAL A 33 2.65 6.12 6.19
CA VAL A 33 1.75 5.32 5.34
C VAL A 33 2.22 3.86 5.36
N CYS A 34 1.33 2.93 5.73
CA CYS A 34 1.54 1.49 5.71
C CYS A 34 0.48 0.85 4.80
N LEU A 35 0.93 0.12 3.78
CA LEU A 35 0.09 -0.46 2.74
C LEU A 35 0.33 -1.97 2.68
N GLY A 36 -0.71 -2.75 2.91
CA GLY A 36 -0.77 -4.18 2.65
C GLY A 36 -1.49 -4.46 1.34
N PHE A 37 -0.96 -5.43 0.58
CA PHE A 37 -1.54 -6.01 -0.62
C PHE A 37 -0.85 -7.34 -0.89
N GLN A 38 -1.52 -8.25 -1.60
CA GLN A 38 -1.01 -9.62 -1.79
C GLN A 38 0.05 -9.72 -2.88
N ASP A 39 -0.14 -8.99 -3.98
CA ASP A 39 0.74 -9.05 -5.15
C ASP A 39 0.80 -7.69 -5.86
N PHE A 40 1.97 -7.33 -6.40
CA PHE A 40 2.11 -6.14 -7.23
C PHE A 40 1.21 -6.15 -8.47
N SER A 41 0.84 -7.32 -8.99
CA SER A 41 -0.14 -7.42 -10.09
C SER A 41 -1.53 -6.91 -9.69
N GLN A 42 -1.96 -7.11 -8.44
CA GLN A 42 -3.24 -6.54 -7.96
C GLN A 42 -3.15 -5.01 -7.90
N LEU A 43 -2.03 -4.49 -7.38
CA LEU A 43 -1.78 -3.05 -7.35
C LEU A 43 -1.80 -2.42 -8.75
N LYS A 44 -1.11 -3.02 -9.73
CA LYS A 44 -1.11 -2.55 -11.14
C LYS A 44 -2.51 -2.60 -11.76
N ARG A 45 -3.31 -3.63 -11.46
CA ARG A 45 -4.67 -3.77 -11.98
C ARG A 45 -5.59 -2.66 -11.47
N ASP A 46 -5.50 -2.35 -10.18
CA ASP A 46 -6.49 -1.49 -9.52
C ASP A 46 -6.10 0.01 -9.55
N TYR A 47 -4.81 0.32 -9.60
CA TYR A 47 -4.26 1.70 -9.64
C TYR A 47 -3.58 2.04 -10.98
N GLY A 48 -3.36 1.07 -11.86
CA GLY A 48 -2.61 1.27 -13.10
C GLY A 48 -1.09 1.34 -12.89
N ASP A 49 -0.35 1.14 -13.98
CA ASP A 49 1.11 1.00 -13.93
C ASP A 49 1.85 2.20 -13.34
N LYS A 50 1.35 3.42 -13.60
CA LYS A 50 2.00 4.67 -13.12
C LYS A 50 1.92 4.80 -11.61
N GLU A 51 0.73 4.65 -11.05
CA GLU A 51 0.50 4.80 -9.60
C GLU A 51 1.12 3.64 -8.84
N ALA A 52 1.03 2.42 -9.37
CA ALA A 52 1.69 1.25 -8.82
C ALA A 52 3.22 1.41 -8.77
N ALA A 53 3.83 1.99 -9.81
CA ALA A 53 5.26 2.27 -9.83
C ALA A 53 5.66 3.31 -8.76
N VAL A 54 4.82 4.32 -8.49
CA VAL A 54 5.07 5.30 -7.41
C VAL A 54 5.09 4.59 -6.05
N VAL A 55 4.07 3.77 -5.76
CA VAL A 55 4.01 2.99 -4.51
C VAL A 55 5.25 2.12 -4.36
N MET A 56 5.61 1.37 -5.41
CA MET A 56 6.79 0.51 -5.35
C MET A 56 8.05 1.32 -5.12
N ASN A 57 8.29 2.39 -5.88
CA ASN A 57 9.58 3.10 -5.89
C ASN A 57 9.76 4.09 -4.73
N THR A 58 8.69 4.67 -4.20
CA THR A 58 8.77 5.68 -3.14
C THR A 58 8.84 5.05 -1.74
N VAL A 59 8.26 3.87 -1.55
CA VAL A 59 8.25 3.19 -0.26
C VAL A 59 9.63 2.57 0.02
N GLY A 60 10.32 3.10 1.02
CA GLY A 60 11.66 2.66 1.42
C GLY A 60 11.67 1.43 2.36
N ASN A 61 10.56 1.13 3.02
CA ASN A 61 10.42 -0.02 3.91
C ASN A 61 9.55 -1.07 3.24
N ILE A 62 10.07 -2.27 3.02
CA ILE A 62 9.33 -3.38 2.43
C ILE A 62 9.43 -4.59 3.34
N PHE A 63 8.29 -5.22 3.53
CA PHE A 63 8.15 -6.54 4.14
C PHE A 63 7.36 -7.38 3.16
N SER A 64 7.91 -8.52 2.76
CA SER A 64 7.27 -9.43 1.81
C SER A 64 7.38 -10.86 2.33
N GLY A 65 6.22 -11.50 2.46
CA GLY A 65 6.14 -12.94 2.66
C GLY A 65 6.35 -13.67 1.34
N GLN A 66 5.76 -14.86 1.23
CA GLN A 66 5.80 -15.62 -0.01
C GLN A 66 5.04 -14.89 -1.13
N VAL A 67 5.75 -14.53 -2.20
CA VAL A 67 5.17 -14.01 -3.45
C VAL A 67 5.81 -14.70 -4.64
N VAL A 68 5.11 -14.78 -5.77
CA VAL A 68 5.54 -15.54 -6.95
C VAL A 68 5.67 -14.64 -8.19
N GLY A 69 6.16 -15.21 -9.30
CA GLY A 69 6.12 -14.55 -10.60
C GLY A 69 6.96 -13.27 -10.69
N GLU A 70 6.35 -12.20 -11.21
CA GLU A 70 6.99 -10.90 -11.43
C GLU A 70 7.35 -10.23 -10.10
N SER A 71 6.49 -10.37 -9.07
CA SER A 71 6.69 -9.79 -7.75
C SER A 71 7.97 -10.29 -7.08
N ALA A 72 8.21 -11.61 -7.12
CA ALA A 72 9.44 -12.20 -6.60
C ALA A 72 10.70 -11.72 -7.36
N LYS A 73 10.61 -11.53 -8.67
CA LYS A 73 11.73 -11.02 -9.49
C LYS A 73 12.04 -9.56 -9.14
N ASN A 74 11.03 -8.71 -9.10
CA ASN A 74 11.17 -7.29 -8.76
C ASN A 74 11.79 -7.12 -7.36
N LEU A 75 11.36 -7.91 -6.37
CA LEU A 75 11.96 -7.89 -5.03
C LEU A 75 13.41 -8.39 -5.04
N SER A 76 13.70 -9.50 -5.73
CA SER A 76 15.05 -10.05 -5.86
C SER A 76 16.02 -9.04 -6.49
N GLU A 77 15.59 -8.34 -7.53
CA GLU A 77 16.35 -7.27 -8.18
C GLU A 77 16.54 -6.06 -7.25
N ARG A 78 15.51 -5.67 -6.51
CA ARG A 78 15.58 -4.58 -5.52
C ARG A 78 16.57 -4.87 -4.39
N PHE A 79 16.67 -6.12 -3.93
CA PHE A 79 17.64 -6.51 -2.91
C PHE A 79 19.09 -6.53 -3.44
N GLY A 80 19.27 -6.49 -4.76
CA GLY A 80 20.57 -6.40 -5.40
C GLY A 80 21.34 -7.71 -5.43
N LYS A 81 22.60 -7.60 -5.85
CA LYS A 81 23.53 -8.71 -6.04
C LYS A 81 24.71 -8.61 -5.10
N VAL A 82 25.26 -9.76 -4.72
CA VAL A 82 26.45 -9.86 -3.89
C VAL A 82 27.45 -10.82 -4.57
N LEU A 83 28.74 -10.57 -4.36
CA LEU A 83 29.79 -11.43 -4.87
C LEU A 83 29.77 -12.76 -4.10
N GLN A 84 29.37 -13.83 -4.76
CA GLN A 84 29.32 -15.18 -4.22
C GLN A 84 30.58 -15.94 -4.61
N LYS A 85 31.17 -16.67 -3.65
CA LYS A 85 32.29 -17.59 -3.90
C LYS A 85 31.71 -18.96 -4.27
N ARG A 86 32.06 -19.46 -5.46
CA ARG A 86 31.77 -20.82 -5.91
C ARG A 86 33.02 -21.67 -5.81
N GLN A 87 32.92 -22.74 -5.03
CA GLN A 87 33.96 -23.76 -4.92
C GLN A 87 33.53 -24.97 -5.74
N SER A 88 34.32 -25.31 -6.75
CA SER A 88 34.16 -26.53 -7.53
C SER A 88 35.23 -27.51 -7.11
N MET A 89 34.82 -28.69 -6.64
CA MET A 89 35.74 -29.77 -6.28
C MET A 89 35.68 -30.85 -7.34
N THR A 90 36.83 -31.13 -7.95
CA THR A 90 37.01 -32.26 -8.87
C THR A 90 37.77 -33.35 -8.15
N ILE A 91 37.11 -34.48 -7.91
CA ILE A 91 37.68 -35.64 -7.21
C ILE A 91 38.06 -36.68 -8.25
N ASN A 92 39.34 -37.02 -8.34
CA ASN A 92 39.86 -38.12 -9.17
C ASN A 92 40.50 -39.19 -8.27
N ARG A 93 40.74 -40.40 -8.79
CA ARG A 93 41.25 -41.54 -7.98
C ARG A 93 42.61 -41.29 -7.32
N GLN A 94 43.40 -40.34 -7.82
CA GLN A 94 44.74 -40.02 -7.31
C GLN A 94 44.83 -38.63 -6.66
N ASP A 95 43.98 -37.67 -7.06
CA ASP A 95 44.06 -36.28 -6.60
C ASP A 95 42.67 -35.65 -6.44
N THR A 96 42.54 -34.74 -5.49
CA THR A 96 41.38 -33.84 -5.36
C THR A 96 41.81 -32.41 -5.68
N SER A 97 41.21 -31.82 -6.71
CA SER A 97 41.45 -30.43 -7.10
C SER A 97 40.27 -29.56 -6.66
N THR A 98 40.55 -28.41 -6.04
CA THR A 98 39.53 -27.42 -5.67
C THR A 98 39.78 -26.14 -6.45
N SER A 99 38.81 -25.74 -7.26
CA SER A 99 38.80 -24.46 -7.96
C SER A 99 37.85 -23.50 -7.26
N ILE A 100 38.31 -22.29 -6.99
CA ILE A 100 37.52 -21.23 -6.36
C ILE A 100 37.34 -20.11 -7.38
N SER A 101 36.09 -19.78 -7.67
CA SER A 101 35.70 -18.68 -8.55
C SER A 101 34.73 -17.75 -7.83
N THR A 102 34.66 -16.49 -8.26
CA THR A 102 33.70 -15.52 -7.74
C THR A 102 32.74 -15.08 -8.83
N GLN A 103 31.45 -15.02 -8.53
CA GLN A 103 30.41 -14.58 -9.44
C GLN A 103 29.43 -13.66 -8.71
N LEU A 104 28.93 -12.63 -9.40
CA LEU A 104 27.83 -11.81 -8.88
C LEU A 104 26.53 -12.59 -8.99
N ASP A 105 25.87 -12.83 -7.86
CA ASP A 105 24.58 -13.51 -7.78
C ASP A 105 23.58 -12.71 -6.95
N ASN A 106 22.28 -12.96 -7.11
CA ASN A 106 21.25 -12.25 -6.35
C ASN A 106 21.40 -12.54 -4.85
N LEU A 107 21.32 -11.48 -4.03
CA LEU A 107 21.41 -11.61 -2.57
C LEU A 107 20.31 -12.53 -2.03
N ILE A 108 19.08 -12.31 -2.51
CA ILE A 108 17.93 -13.18 -2.25
C ILE A 108 17.34 -13.54 -3.61
N PRO A 109 17.52 -14.78 -4.10
CA PRO A 109 16.97 -15.21 -5.38
C PRO A 109 15.44 -15.24 -5.37
N ALA A 110 14.80 -14.91 -6.50
CA ALA A 110 13.35 -14.97 -6.66
C ALA A 110 12.77 -16.36 -6.29
N SER A 111 13.49 -17.44 -6.60
CA SER A 111 13.08 -18.80 -6.20
C SER A 111 13.05 -19.01 -4.68
N LYS A 112 13.89 -18.32 -3.92
CA LYS A 112 13.86 -18.37 -2.45
C LYS A 112 12.66 -17.59 -1.90
N ILE A 113 12.33 -16.45 -2.50
CA ILE A 113 11.15 -15.64 -2.15
C ILE A 113 9.86 -16.43 -2.43
N SER A 114 9.77 -17.08 -3.59
CA SER A 114 8.61 -17.90 -3.98
C SER A 114 8.37 -19.13 -3.11
N ASN A 115 9.36 -19.56 -2.33
CA ASN A 115 9.30 -20.75 -1.47
C ASN A 115 9.45 -20.40 0.02
N LEU A 116 9.20 -19.15 0.41
CA LEU A 116 9.17 -18.76 1.82
C LEU A 116 8.10 -19.56 2.56
N THR A 117 8.47 -20.08 3.73
CA THR A 117 7.53 -20.72 4.64
C THR A 117 6.68 -19.65 5.34
N GLN A 118 5.48 -20.00 5.79
CA GLN A 118 4.67 -19.11 6.61
C GLN A 118 5.48 -18.59 7.81
N GLY A 119 5.39 -17.30 8.08
CA GLY A 119 6.18 -16.63 9.12
C GLY A 119 7.56 -16.15 8.68
N MET A 120 8.08 -16.63 7.53
CA MET A 120 9.32 -16.12 6.95
C MET A 120 9.05 -14.93 6.05
N PHE A 121 9.84 -13.88 6.22
CA PHE A 121 9.75 -12.65 5.46
C PHE A 121 11.12 -12.25 4.91
N VAL A 122 11.08 -11.60 3.76
CA VAL A 122 12.19 -10.86 3.18
C VAL A 122 11.83 -9.40 3.10
N GLY A 123 12.82 -8.52 3.19
CA GLY A 123 12.51 -7.11 3.16
C GLY A 123 13.72 -6.23 3.26
N SER A 124 13.46 -4.93 3.14
CA SER A 124 14.45 -3.89 3.30
C SER A 124 13.90 -2.79 4.17
N VAL A 125 14.70 -2.31 5.13
CA VAL A 125 14.38 -1.15 5.96
C VAL A 125 15.28 0.03 5.61
N SER A 126 14.67 1.21 5.59
CA SER A 126 15.34 2.49 5.41
C SER A 126 15.68 3.09 6.77
N ASP A 127 16.82 3.75 6.84
CA ASP A 127 17.30 4.46 8.02
C ASP A 127 17.11 5.99 7.89
N ASN A 128 17.43 6.70 8.97
CA ASN A 128 17.53 8.15 8.98
C ASN A 128 18.99 8.57 9.18
N PHE A 129 19.28 9.88 9.09
CA PHE A 129 20.66 10.37 9.19
C PHE A 129 21.30 10.10 10.56
N ASP A 130 20.49 10.10 11.61
CA ASP A 130 20.92 10.02 13.00
C ASP A 130 21.04 8.56 13.49
N GLU A 131 20.29 7.63 12.87
CA GLU A 131 20.15 6.22 13.27
C GLU A 131 20.39 5.31 12.07
N ARG A 132 21.66 5.14 11.67
CA ARG A 132 22.03 4.28 10.54
C ARG A 132 21.86 2.81 10.88
N ILE A 133 21.36 2.05 9.91
CA ILE A 133 21.18 0.60 10.02
C ILE A 133 22.23 -0.07 9.13
N GLU A 134 23.11 -0.89 9.72
CA GLU A 134 24.13 -1.63 8.97
C GLU A 134 23.51 -2.69 8.05
N GLN A 135 22.57 -3.48 8.58
CA GLN A 135 21.88 -4.52 7.83
C GLN A 135 20.47 -4.07 7.45
N LYS A 136 20.35 -3.42 6.30
CA LYS A 136 19.07 -2.94 5.78
C LYS A 136 18.19 -4.05 5.21
N ILE A 137 18.79 -5.07 4.62
CA ILE A 137 18.07 -6.17 3.98
C ILE A 137 18.04 -7.38 4.92
N PHE A 138 16.86 -7.98 5.08
CA PHE A 138 16.66 -9.15 5.94
C PHE A 138 15.94 -10.28 5.21
N HIS A 139 16.18 -11.48 5.71
CA HIS A 139 15.44 -12.70 5.41
C HIS A 139 15.34 -13.46 6.74
N ALA A 140 14.19 -13.33 7.41
CA ALA A 140 14.03 -13.73 8.81
C ALA A 140 12.61 -14.20 9.10
N GLU A 141 12.46 -14.95 10.18
CA GLU A 141 11.16 -15.33 10.73
C GLU A 141 10.61 -14.18 11.59
N ILE A 142 9.37 -13.77 11.35
CA ILE A 142 8.65 -12.85 12.23
C ILE A 142 7.96 -13.69 13.31
N VAL A 143 8.50 -13.62 14.52
CA VAL A 143 7.95 -14.30 15.70
C VAL A 143 6.84 -13.45 16.30
N VAL A 144 5.62 -14.00 16.32
CA VAL A 144 4.45 -13.37 16.94
C VAL A 144 4.18 -14.06 18.28
N ASP A 145 3.95 -13.27 19.33
CA ASP A 145 3.53 -13.79 20.64
C ASP A 145 2.06 -14.23 20.56
N ASN A 146 1.88 -15.53 20.32
CA ASN A 146 0.56 -16.13 20.16
C ASN A 146 -0.32 -16.01 21.42
N GLU A 147 0.27 -15.99 22.62
CA GLU A 147 -0.51 -15.86 23.86
C GLU A 147 -1.10 -14.45 23.97
N LYS A 148 -0.28 -13.44 23.65
CA LYS A 148 -0.72 -12.05 23.63
C LYS A 148 -1.78 -11.80 22.57
N VAL A 149 -1.58 -12.30 21.36
CA VAL A 149 -2.56 -12.17 20.27
C VAL A 149 -3.88 -12.87 20.62
N ALA A 150 -3.83 -14.05 21.23
CA ALA A 150 -5.04 -14.76 21.67
C ALA A 150 -5.79 -13.98 22.77
N ALA A 151 -5.07 -13.35 23.70
CA ALA A 151 -5.67 -12.49 24.72
C ALA A 151 -6.33 -11.25 24.10
N GLU A 152 -5.65 -10.56 23.18
CA GLU A 152 -6.21 -9.41 22.45
C GLU A 152 -7.44 -9.82 21.61
N THR A 153 -7.37 -10.94 20.89
CA THR A 153 -8.47 -11.45 20.07
C THR A 153 -9.69 -11.80 20.93
N LYS A 154 -9.50 -12.37 22.13
CA LYS A 154 -10.60 -12.61 23.08
C LYS A 154 -11.21 -11.33 23.63
N ALA A 155 -10.41 -10.28 23.79
CA ALA A 155 -10.86 -8.97 24.23
C ALA A 155 -11.43 -8.11 23.08
N TYR A 156 -11.42 -8.62 21.84
CA TYR A 156 -11.88 -7.89 20.66
C TYR A 156 -13.34 -7.50 20.81
N ARG A 157 -13.59 -6.19 20.71
CA ARG A 157 -14.94 -5.62 20.62
C ARG A 157 -15.21 -5.38 19.14
N LYS A 158 -16.35 -5.88 18.64
CA LYS A 158 -16.80 -5.55 17.28
C LYS A 158 -16.80 -4.03 17.12
N MET A 159 -16.32 -3.57 15.97
CA MET A 159 -16.47 -2.17 15.61
C MET A 159 -17.95 -1.79 15.71
N PRO A 160 -18.27 -0.63 16.33
CA PRO A 160 -19.63 -0.13 16.31
C PRO A 160 -20.04 0.07 14.85
N VAL A 161 -21.28 -0.27 14.53
CA VAL A 161 -21.82 0.00 13.20
C VAL A 161 -21.98 1.51 13.07
N ILE A 162 -21.14 2.14 12.24
CA ILE A 162 -21.09 3.60 12.10
C ILE A 162 -22.29 4.11 11.28
N ALA A 163 -22.80 3.28 10.37
CA ALA A 163 -24.01 3.53 9.60
C ALA A 163 -24.80 2.23 9.51
N GLU A 164 -25.88 2.13 10.30
CA GLU A 164 -26.87 1.07 10.16
C GLU A 164 -27.86 1.50 9.09
N PHE A 165 -27.92 0.77 7.97
CA PHE A 165 -28.93 0.98 6.92
C PHE A 165 -30.17 0.12 7.18
N THR A 166 -30.55 0.00 8.45
CA THR A 166 -31.74 -0.70 8.90
C THR A 166 -32.75 0.30 9.43
N ASP A 167 -34.01 0.15 9.03
CA ASP A 167 -35.11 0.91 9.61
C ASP A 167 -35.46 0.40 11.03
N ASP A 168 -36.41 1.07 11.70
CA ASP A 168 -36.88 0.71 13.05
C ASP A 168 -37.50 -0.71 13.11
N GLU A 169 -37.83 -1.31 11.96
CA GLU A 169 -38.38 -2.67 11.81
C GLU A 169 -37.31 -3.71 11.45
N GLY A 170 -36.05 -3.30 11.26
CA GLY A 170 -34.91 -4.17 10.95
C GLY A 170 -34.75 -4.53 9.47
N ASN A 171 -35.44 -3.85 8.55
CA ASN A 171 -35.32 -4.08 7.11
C ASN A 171 -34.13 -3.31 6.53
N ASP A 172 -33.42 -3.92 5.56
CA ASP A 172 -32.34 -3.26 4.82
C ASP A 172 -32.91 -2.17 3.90
N VAL A 173 -32.66 -0.91 4.27
CA VAL A 173 -33.06 0.29 3.53
C VAL A 173 -31.88 0.94 2.78
N MET A 174 -30.75 0.24 2.62
CA MET A 174 -29.54 0.79 2.01
C MET A 174 -29.81 1.43 0.64
N GLN A 175 -30.57 0.76 -0.24
CA GLN A 175 -30.89 1.31 -1.56
C GLN A 175 -31.70 2.60 -1.48
N GLN A 176 -32.69 2.67 -0.59
CA GLN A 176 -33.55 3.84 -0.43
C GLN A 176 -32.75 5.04 0.10
N VAL A 177 -31.85 4.79 1.07
CA VAL A 177 -30.96 5.82 1.62
C VAL A 177 -29.98 6.33 0.54
N ILE A 178 -29.43 5.44 -0.28
CA ILE A 178 -28.55 5.82 -1.39
C ILE A 178 -29.31 6.66 -2.43
N GLU A 179 -30.51 6.24 -2.85
CA GLU A 179 -31.33 6.99 -3.80
C GLU A 179 -31.76 8.35 -3.26
N HIS A 180 -32.15 8.41 -1.98
CA HIS A 180 -32.50 9.65 -1.31
C HIS A 180 -31.32 10.61 -1.29
N ASN A 181 -30.13 10.16 -0.85
CA ASN A 181 -28.92 10.97 -0.87
C ASN A 181 -28.55 11.45 -2.27
N TYR A 182 -28.64 10.57 -3.28
CA TYR A 182 -28.37 10.95 -4.67
C TYR A 182 -29.32 12.05 -5.18
N ASN A 183 -30.61 11.93 -4.88
CA ASN A 183 -31.60 12.93 -5.24
C ASN A 183 -31.41 14.23 -4.46
N GLN A 184 -31.11 14.15 -3.16
CA GLN A 184 -30.83 15.30 -2.32
C GLN A 184 -29.62 16.08 -2.83
N ILE A 185 -28.51 15.40 -3.14
CA ILE A 185 -27.31 16.03 -3.73
C ILE A 185 -27.66 16.78 -5.02
N LYS A 186 -28.53 16.22 -5.87
CA LYS A 186 -28.97 16.93 -7.10
C LYS A 186 -29.77 18.20 -6.78
N VAL A 187 -30.64 18.14 -5.77
CA VAL A 187 -31.42 19.31 -5.34
C VAL A 187 -30.48 20.36 -4.76
N ASP A 188 -29.56 19.97 -3.89
CA ASP A 188 -28.59 20.86 -3.25
C ASP A 188 -27.69 21.53 -4.29
N VAL A 189 -27.20 20.79 -5.29
CA VAL A 189 -26.40 21.35 -6.38
C VAL A 189 -27.21 22.37 -7.19
N LYS A 190 -28.47 22.08 -7.51
CA LYS A 190 -29.34 23.06 -8.19
C LYS A 190 -29.56 24.31 -7.34
N GLN A 191 -29.74 24.15 -6.03
CA GLN A 191 -29.92 25.25 -5.11
C GLN A 191 -28.64 26.11 -5.01
N ILE A 192 -27.47 25.49 -4.88
CA ILE A 192 -26.17 26.18 -4.89
C ILE A 192 -26.00 26.97 -6.18
N VAL A 193 -26.32 26.38 -7.34
CA VAL A 193 -26.25 27.08 -8.63
C VAL A 193 -27.22 28.27 -8.67
N ALA A 194 -28.46 28.10 -8.19
CA ALA A 194 -29.44 29.17 -8.18
C ALA A 194 -29.06 30.32 -7.23
N ASP A 195 -28.52 30.01 -6.05
CA ASP A 195 -28.06 30.98 -5.08
C ASP A 195 -26.79 31.70 -5.58
N GLU A 196 -25.90 30.99 -6.27
CA GLU A 196 -24.71 31.60 -6.87
C GLU A 196 -25.04 32.49 -8.05
N LEU A 197 -25.99 32.10 -8.91
CA LEU A 197 -26.53 32.96 -9.96
C LEU A 197 -27.18 34.21 -9.39
N ARG A 198 -27.90 34.09 -8.27
CA ARG A 198 -28.48 35.24 -7.56
C ARG A 198 -27.38 36.16 -7.00
N ARG A 199 -26.37 35.59 -6.35
CA ARG A 199 -25.22 36.36 -5.82
C ARG A 199 -24.49 37.13 -6.92
N ILE A 200 -24.23 36.47 -8.05
CA ILE A 200 -23.60 37.10 -9.23
C ILE A 200 -24.51 38.20 -9.82
N ALA A 201 -25.83 38.02 -9.79
CA ALA A 201 -26.79 39.03 -10.26
C ALA A 201 -26.89 40.24 -9.32
N GLU A 202 -26.68 40.06 -8.02
CA GLU A 202 -26.74 41.13 -7.02
C GLU A 202 -25.41 41.89 -6.86
N ASP A 203 -24.29 41.31 -7.31
CA ASP A 203 -22.97 41.93 -7.28
C ASP A 203 -22.67 42.75 -8.56
N PRO A 204 -22.55 44.09 -8.47
CA PRO A 204 -22.33 44.97 -9.62
C PRO A 204 -21.05 44.65 -10.42
N GLU A 205 -20.02 44.07 -9.79
CA GLU A 205 -18.78 43.74 -10.49
C GLU A 205 -18.86 42.42 -11.26
N LEU A 206 -19.75 41.51 -10.86
CA LEU A 206 -19.84 40.15 -11.41
C LEU A 206 -21.02 39.95 -12.38
N GLN A 207 -21.99 40.86 -12.43
CA GLN A 207 -23.17 40.78 -13.31
C GLN A 207 -22.86 40.48 -14.78
N HIS A 208 -21.72 40.96 -15.30
CA HIS A 208 -21.30 40.75 -16.69
C HIS A 208 -21.01 39.28 -17.04
N LEU A 209 -20.86 38.40 -16.04
CA LEU A 209 -20.61 36.97 -16.22
C LEU A 209 -21.88 36.15 -16.48
N ILE A 210 -23.07 36.70 -16.20
CA ILE A 210 -24.34 36.04 -16.52
C ILE A 210 -24.57 36.18 -18.02
N LYS A 211 -24.32 35.10 -18.77
CA LYS A 211 -24.70 35.03 -20.18
C LYS A 211 -26.21 35.12 -20.29
N LYS A 212 -26.72 36.21 -20.90
CA LYS A 212 -28.09 36.24 -21.43
C LYS A 212 -28.14 35.29 -22.60
N GLU A 213 -28.67 34.09 -22.40
CA GLU A 213 -29.04 33.22 -23.51
C GLU A 213 -30.11 33.94 -24.35
N GLY A 214 -29.82 34.12 -25.64
CA GLY A 214 -30.78 34.52 -26.65
C GLY A 214 -31.38 33.30 -27.33
#